data_AF-A0ABD3N4Q0-F1
#
_entry.id   AF-A0ABD3N4Q0-F1
#
_cell.length_a   1.000
_cell.length_b   1.000
_cell.length_c   1.000
_cell.angle_alpha   90.00
_cell.angle_beta   90.00
_cell.angle_gamma   90.00
#
_symmetry.space_group_name_H-M   'P 1'
#
loop_
_entity.id
_entity.type
_entity.pdbx_description
1 polymer ?
#
loop_
_entity_poly.entity_id
_entity_poly.type
_entity_poly.pdbx_seq_one_letter_code
_entity_poly.pdbx_strand_id
1 'polypeptide(L)'
;MKLPSVCICLIGKFKGETVLANESTSGLQTRWWVEELMKLCQEEGRTSGFAFADADDIPPDSTEYNTLFRQGLSRLQKQHQDLFSSKEDVTRYGISHSLRKLAVTRAGKAGLLDSEIGSVNRWQSVEQAKGSRPKHNMQTHYTDARALAPMTWRYSHML
;
A
#
# COMPACT_ATOMS: atom_id res chain seq x y z
N MET A 1 -10.30 13.86 -19.19
CA MET A 1 -10.27 14.51 -17.86
C MET A 1 -9.52 13.57 -16.91
N LYS A 2 -8.31 13.90 -16.45
CA LYS A 2 -7.58 13.06 -15.49
C LYS A 2 -8.19 13.29 -14.10
N LEU A 3 -8.67 12.24 -13.44
CA LEU A 3 -9.16 12.33 -12.06
C LEU A 3 -8.00 12.76 -11.14
N PRO A 4 -8.24 13.55 -10.09
CA PRO A 4 -7.19 14.00 -9.16
C PRO A 4 -6.62 12.87 -8.28
N SER A 5 -7.16 11.66 -8.43
CA SER A 5 -6.87 10.48 -7.63
C SER A 5 -7.00 9.21 -8.45
N VAL A 6 -6.20 8.19 -8.15
CA VAL A 6 -6.34 6.83 -8.68
C VAL A 6 -7.07 5.97 -7.65
N CYS A 7 -7.98 5.11 -8.10
CA CYS A 7 -8.71 4.20 -7.23
C CYS A 7 -8.19 2.79 -7.45
N ILE A 8 -7.76 2.12 -6.38
CA ILE A 8 -7.50 0.68 -6.42
C ILE A 8 -8.81 -0.01 -6.04
N CYS A 9 -9.55 -0.47 -7.05
CA CYS A 9 -10.69 -1.35 -6.86
C CYS A 9 -10.16 -2.78 -6.85
N LEU A 10 -10.46 -3.56 -5.80
CA LEU A 10 -10.37 -5.01 -5.93
C LEU A 10 -11.34 -5.41 -7.03
N ILE A 11 -10.82 -5.98 -8.13
CA ILE A 11 -11.63 -6.28 -9.31
C ILE A 11 -12.80 -7.17 -8.87
N GLY A 12 -14.03 -6.65 -9.02
CA GLY A 12 -15.27 -7.39 -8.78
C GLY A 12 -15.98 -7.16 -7.43
N LYS A 13 -15.46 -6.34 -6.49
CA LYS A 13 -16.23 -5.99 -5.27
C LYS A 13 -16.04 -4.53 -4.88
N PHE A 14 -17.10 -3.73 -5.07
CA PHE A 14 -17.23 -2.32 -4.62
C PHE A 14 -16.98 -2.11 -3.11
N LYS A 15 -16.85 -3.19 -2.33
CA LYS A 15 -16.62 -3.20 -0.89
C LYS A 15 -15.11 -3.35 -0.61
N GLY A 16 -14.36 -2.26 -0.76
CA GLY A 16 -12.92 -2.24 -0.45
C GLY A 16 -12.07 -1.22 -1.22
N GLU A 17 -12.67 -0.29 -1.95
CA GLU A 17 -11.95 0.69 -2.76
C GLU A 17 -11.04 1.59 -1.91
N THR A 18 -9.80 1.78 -2.35
CA THR A 18 -8.88 2.75 -1.74
C THR A 18 -8.56 3.83 -2.76
N VAL A 19 -8.90 5.08 -2.41
CA VAL A 19 -8.61 6.24 -3.25
C VAL A 19 -7.24 6.80 -2.85
N LEU A 20 -6.32 6.82 -3.80
CA LEU A 20 -4.94 7.29 -3.62
C LEU A 20 -4.70 8.55 -4.45
N ALA A 21 -3.80 9.40 -3.98
CA ALA A 21 -3.31 10.54 -4.75
C ALA A 21 -2.62 10.07 -6.03
N ASN A 22 -2.70 10.88 -7.09
CA ASN A 22 -1.98 10.57 -8.33
C ASN A 22 -0.46 10.58 -8.13
N GLU A 23 -0.01 11.56 -7.34
CA GLU A 23 1.37 11.81 -7.00
C GLU A 23 1.47 12.23 -5.53
N SER A 24 2.49 11.74 -4.84
CA SER A 24 2.77 12.11 -3.47
C SER A 24 3.72 13.31 -3.39
N THR A 25 3.80 13.96 -2.22
CA THR A 25 4.69 15.11 -1.99
C THR A 25 6.17 14.76 -2.14
N SER A 26 6.54 13.49 -1.96
CA SER A 26 7.90 13.00 -2.25
C SER A 26 8.14 12.62 -3.72
N GLY A 27 7.13 12.78 -4.59
CA GLY A 27 7.23 12.49 -6.03
C GLY A 27 6.85 11.06 -6.41
N LEU A 28 6.21 10.28 -5.53
CA LEU A 28 5.76 8.92 -5.88
C LEU A 28 4.59 9.00 -6.84
N GLN A 29 4.77 8.51 -8.06
CA GLN A 29 3.75 8.52 -9.12
C GLN A 29 2.78 7.34 -9.00
N THR A 30 1.96 7.32 -7.94
CA THR A 30 1.04 6.21 -7.64
C THR A 30 0.10 5.87 -8.79
N ARG A 31 -0.48 6.88 -9.48
CA ARG A 31 -1.34 6.63 -10.64
C ARG A 31 -0.62 5.85 -11.72
N TRP A 32 0.60 6.26 -12.05
CA TRP A 32 1.37 5.65 -13.13
C TRP A 32 1.62 4.17 -12.83
N TRP A 33 2.10 3.84 -11.62
CA TRP A 33 2.33 2.45 -11.22
C TRP A 33 1.07 1.59 -11.25
N VAL A 34 -0.08 2.13 -10.82
CA VAL A 34 -1.36 1.40 -10.88
C VAL A 34 -1.81 1.19 -12.33
N GLU A 35 -1.73 2.22 -13.17
CA GLU A 35 -2.12 2.13 -14.58
C GLU A 35 -1.22 1.17 -15.37
N GLU A 36 0.10 1.18 -15.13
CA GLU A 36 1.02 0.22 -15.76
C GLU A 36 0.76 -1.21 -15.32
N LEU A 37 0.49 -1.44 -14.03
CA LEU A 37 0.11 -2.76 -13.54
C LEU A 37 -1.19 -3.25 -14.20
N MET A 38 -2.18 -2.37 -14.35
CA MET A 38 -3.44 -2.71 -15.02
C MET A 38 -3.23 -3.02 -16.51
N LYS A 39 -2.39 -2.26 -17.21
CA LYS A 39 -2.04 -2.54 -18.61
C LYS A 39 -1.39 -3.91 -18.75
N LEU A 40 -0.40 -4.21 -17.91
CA LEU A 40 0.27 -5.51 -17.92
C LEU A 40 -0.72 -6.65 -17.66
N CYS A 41 -1.61 -6.52 -16.67
CA CYS A 41 -2.66 -7.51 -16.43
C CYS A 41 -3.56 -7.70 -17.65
N GLN A 42 -3.95 -6.61 -18.33
CA GLN A 42 -4.77 -6.68 -19.54
C GLN A 42 -4.05 -7.35 -20.71
N GLU A 43 -2.76 -7.06 -20.90
CA GLU A 43 -1.91 -7.68 -21.93
C GLU A 43 -1.74 -9.19 -21.68
N GLU A 44 -1.70 -9.61 -20.42
CA GLU A 44 -1.68 -11.01 -20.01
C GLU A 44 -3.09 -11.67 -20.01
N GLY A 45 -4.14 -10.94 -20.42
CA GLY A 45 -5.51 -11.44 -20.44
C GLY A 45 -6.18 -11.55 -19.06
N ARG A 46 -5.50 -11.09 -18.00
CA ARG A 46 -5.98 -11.08 -16.61
C ARG A 46 -6.84 -9.85 -16.36
N THR A 47 -8.15 -10.02 -16.55
CA THR A 47 -9.14 -8.95 -16.33
C THR A 47 -9.81 -9.01 -14.96
N SER A 48 -9.54 -10.06 -14.16
CA SER A 48 -10.03 -10.24 -12.79
C SER A 48 -9.08 -11.14 -12.00
N GLY A 49 -9.19 -11.16 -10.67
CA GLY A 49 -8.34 -11.96 -9.79
C GLY A 49 -7.22 -11.14 -9.13
N PHE A 50 -6.11 -11.81 -8.80
CA PHE A 50 -4.96 -11.18 -8.15
C PHE A 50 -4.16 -10.34 -9.16
N ALA A 51 -3.80 -9.11 -8.77
CA ALA A 51 -2.98 -8.25 -9.63
C ALA A 51 -1.57 -8.83 -9.83
N PHE A 52 -1.03 -9.49 -8.81
CA PHE A 52 0.20 -10.25 -8.87
C PHE A 52 -0.11 -11.73 -8.66
N ALA A 53 0.21 -12.53 -9.66
CA ALA A 53 0.04 -13.98 -9.63
C ALA A 53 1.09 -14.63 -10.55
N ASP A 54 1.33 -15.91 -10.34
CA ASP A 54 2.05 -16.74 -11.29
C ASP A 54 1.17 -17.13 -12.51
N ALA A 55 1.70 -18.01 -13.36
CA ALA A 55 0.99 -18.48 -14.55
C ALA A 55 -0.27 -19.31 -14.24
N ASP A 56 -0.43 -19.80 -13.00
CA ASP A 56 -1.57 -20.57 -12.52
C ASP A 56 -2.57 -19.71 -11.72
N ASP A 57 -2.45 -18.37 -11.81
CA ASP A 57 -3.23 -17.38 -11.06
C ASP A 57 -3.08 -17.48 -9.52
N ILE A 58 -1.97 -18.06 -9.05
CA ILE A 58 -1.66 -18.18 -7.62
C ILE A 58 -0.86 -16.95 -7.18
N PRO A 59 -1.33 -16.22 -6.15
CA PRO A 59 -0.59 -15.06 -5.64
C PRO A 59 0.66 -15.52 -4.88
N PRO A 60 1.79 -14.79 -5.01
CA PRO A 60 2.99 -15.03 -4.19
C PRO A 60 2.68 -15.00 -2.70
N ASP A 61 3.36 -15.85 -1.94
CA ASP A 61 3.21 -15.84 -0.49
C ASP A 61 4.03 -14.69 0.16
N SER A 62 3.85 -14.51 1.47
CA SER A 62 4.57 -13.44 2.20
C SER A 62 6.10 -13.62 2.19
N THR A 63 6.59 -14.85 2.09
CA THR A 63 8.02 -15.17 2.06
C THR A 63 8.62 -14.77 0.72
N GLU A 64 7.90 -15.06 -0.37
CA GLU A 64 8.29 -14.71 -1.73
C GLU A 64 8.33 -13.19 -1.92
N TYR A 65 7.29 -12.47 -1.48
CA TYR A 65 7.30 -11.00 -1.50
C TYR A 65 8.47 -10.41 -0.71
N ASN A 66 8.76 -10.93 0.48
CA ASN A 66 9.91 -10.47 1.28
C ASN A 66 11.24 -10.78 0.59
N THR A 67 11.33 -11.91 -0.11
CA THR A 67 12.53 -12.29 -0.87
C THR A 67 12.77 -11.32 -2.02
N LEU A 68 11.76 -11.06 -2.85
CA LEU A 68 11.83 -10.08 -3.95
C LEU A 68 12.18 -8.68 -3.44
N PHE A 69 11.54 -8.26 -2.34
CA PHE A 69 11.81 -6.97 -1.72
C PHE A 69 13.27 -6.83 -1.26
N ARG A 70 13.81 -7.83 -0.57
CA ARG A 70 15.20 -7.85 -0.11
C ARG A 70 16.19 -7.88 -1.27
N GLN A 71 15.90 -8.63 -2.33
CA GLN A 71 16.72 -8.61 -3.56
C GLN A 71 16.79 -7.20 -4.16
N GLY A 72 15.66 -6.51 -4.23
CA GLY A 72 15.59 -5.11 -4.68
C GLY A 72 16.43 -4.18 -3.80
N LEU A 73 16.29 -4.28 -2.48
CA LEU A 73 17.09 -3.49 -1.52
C LEU A 73 18.59 -3.79 -1.64
N SER A 74 19.00 -5.05 -1.78
CA SER A 74 20.41 -5.42 -1.98
C SER A 74 20.95 -4.87 -3.29
N ARG A 75 20.14 -4.82 -4.36
CA ARG A 75 20.54 -4.18 -5.62
C ARG A 75 20.72 -2.68 -5.44
N LEU A 76 19.78 -2.01 -4.79
CA LEU A 76 19.87 -0.58 -4.50
C LEU A 76 21.07 -0.24 -3.62
N GLN A 77 21.35 -1.04 -2.60
CA GLN A 77 22.53 -0.88 -1.73
C GLN A 77 23.84 -0.99 -2.51
N LYS A 78 23.91 -1.89 -3.52
CA LYS A 78 25.08 -2.00 -4.39
C LYS A 78 25.23 -0.80 -5.34
N GLN A 79 24.11 -0.26 -5.83
CA GLN A 79 24.10 0.83 -6.81
C GLN A 79 24.24 2.23 -6.18
N HIS A 80 23.74 2.42 -4.96
CA HIS A 80 23.66 3.69 -4.26
C HIS A 80 24.26 3.58 -2.84
N GLN A 81 25.57 3.32 -2.77
CA GLN A 81 26.30 3.22 -1.50
C GLN A 81 26.35 4.54 -0.73
N ASP A 82 26.10 5.66 -1.41
CA ASP A 82 25.96 7.00 -0.85
C ASP A 82 24.66 7.16 -0.04
N LEU A 83 23.58 6.49 -0.45
CA LEU A 83 22.28 6.51 0.22
C LEU A 83 22.13 5.35 1.22
N PHE A 84 22.76 4.21 0.96
CA PHE A 84 22.66 3.00 1.77
C PHE A 84 24.04 2.47 2.14
N SER A 85 24.37 2.52 3.43
CA SER A 85 25.61 1.93 3.95
C SER A 85 25.69 0.44 3.60
N SER A 86 26.83 0.00 3.07
CA SER A 86 27.10 -1.42 2.77
C SER A 86 27.16 -2.32 4.02
N LYS A 87 27.22 -1.72 5.22
CA LYS A 87 27.20 -2.44 6.50
C LYS A 87 25.79 -2.76 6.99
N GLU A 88 24.77 -2.15 6.40
CA GLU A 88 23.38 -2.35 6.79
C GLU A 88 22.87 -3.73 6.32
N ASP A 89 22.29 -4.48 7.25
CA ASP A 89 21.75 -5.81 6.98
C ASP A 89 20.34 -5.73 6.39
N VAL A 90 20.25 -5.88 5.07
CA VAL A 90 19.00 -5.83 4.30
C VAL A 90 18.01 -6.92 4.70
N THR A 91 18.48 -8.04 5.28
CA THR A 91 17.59 -9.15 5.65
C THR A 91 16.63 -8.80 6.79
N ARG A 92 16.94 -7.76 7.58
CA ARG A 92 16.09 -7.28 8.67
C ARG A 92 14.84 -6.57 8.19
N TYR A 93 14.80 -6.17 6.93
CA TYR A 93 13.68 -5.46 6.33
C TYR A 93 12.66 -6.45 5.77
N GLY A 94 11.40 -6.10 5.91
CA GLY A 94 10.27 -6.88 5.38
C GLY A 94 9.22 -5.95 4.79
N ILE A 95 8.58 -6.40 3.71
CA ILE A 95 7.67 -5.58 2.91
C ILE A 95 6.52 -5.01 3.75
N SER A 96 5.86 -5.87 4.55
CA SER A 96 4.68 -5.49 5.33
C SER A 96 5.02 -4.59 6.52
N HIS A 97 6.14 -4.81 7.19
CA HIS A 97 6.50 -4.08 8.41
C HIS A 97 7.30 -2.80 8.10
N SER A 98 8.34 -2.90 7.26
CA SER A 98 9.24 -1.79 6.98
C SER A 98 8.54 -0.70 6.18
N LEU A 99 7.86 -1.04 5.08
CA LEU A 99 7.17 -0.04 4.25
C LEU A 99 6.02 0.63 5.00
N ARG A 100 5.26 -0.16 5.78
CA ARG A 100 4.20 0.37 6.66
C ARG A 100 4.76 1.35 7.67
N LYS A 101 5.78 0.96 8.43
CA LYS A 101 6.39 1.81 9.46
C LYS A 101 6.91 3.10 8.84
N LEU A 102 7.53 3.03 7.66
CA LEU A 102 8.01 4.20 6.93
C LEU A 102 6.86 5.10 6.49
N ALA A 103 5.78 4.55 5.93
CA ALA A 103 4.62 5.32 5.53
C ALA A 103 3.97 6.05 6.72
N VAL A 104 3.76 5.34 7.84
CA VAL A 104 3.22 5.92 9.08
C VAL A 104 4.14 7.02 9.64
N THR A 105 5.45 6.76 9.68
CA THR A 105 6.43 7.73 10.17
C THR A 105 6.46 8.98 9.29
N ARG A 106 6.37 8.83 7.97
CA ARG A 106 6.35 9.97 7.04
C ARG A 106 5.05 10.76 7.17
N ALA A 107 3.90 10.10 7.23
CA ALA A 107 2.61 10.76 7.46
C ALA A 107 2.59 11.55 8.77
N GLY A 108 3.12 10.99 9.87
CA GLY A 108 3.26 11.70 11.15
C GLY A 108 4.19 12.91 11.06
N LYS A 109 5.34 12.78 10.37
CA LYS A 109 6.25 13.92 10.11
C LYS A 109 5.61 15.01 9.25
N ALA A 110 4.69 14.65 8.36
CA ALA A 110 3.93 15.60 7.53
C ALA A 110 2.77 16.27 8.29
N GLY A 111 2.58 15.94 9.58
CA GLY A 111 1.59 16.58 10.45
C GLY A 111 0.18 15.98 10.37
N LEU A 112 0.01 14.75 9.85
CA LEU A 112 -1.27 14.04 9.95
C LEU A 112 -1.54 13.67 11.41
N LEU A 113 -2.80 13.81 11.83
CA LEU A 113 -3.22 13.41 13.17
C LEU A 113 -3.24 11.88 13.29
N ASP A 114 -2.98 11.37 14.49
CA ASP A 114 -3.03 9.93 14.76
C ASP A 114 -4.40 9.32 14.44
N SER A 115 -5.48 10.09 14.60
CA SER A 115 -6.84 9.69 14.23
C SER A 115 -7.01 9.51 12.71
N GLU A 116 -6.35 10.35 11.90
CA GLU A 116 -6.35 10.26 10.44
C GLU A 116 -5.53 9.05 9.98
N ILE A 117 -4.33 8.88 10.55
CA ILE A 117 -3.45 7.73 10.28
C ILE A 117 -4.14 6.41 10.68
N GLY A 118 -4.77 6.38 11.86
CA GLY A 118 -5.52 5.23 12.36
C GLY A 118 -6.74 4.88 11.49
N SER A 119 -7.40 5.90 10.92
CA SER A 119 -8.56 5.72 10.03
C SER A 119 -8.19 5.07 8.69
N VAL A 120 -6.98 5.28 8.19
CA VAL A 120 -6.45 4.57 7.02
C VAL A 120 -5.93 3.18 7.41
N ASN A 121 -5.38 3.04 8.61
CA ASN A 121 -4.74 1.83 9.11
C ASN A 121 -5.68 0.88 9.88
N ARG A 122 -6.96 0.84 9.51
CA ARG A 122 -8.02 0.08 10.21
C ARG A 122 -7.76 -1.43 10.33
N TRP A 123 -7.01 -2.01 9.39
CA TRP A 123 -6.67 -3.43 9.39
C TRP A 123 -5.90 -3.86 10.64
N GLN A 124 -5.11 -2.96 11.25
CA GLN A 124 -4.39 -3.26 12.49
C GLN A 124 -5.34 -3.59 13.65
N SER A 125 -6.46 -2.86 13.77
CA SER A 125 -7.46 -3.15 14.80
C SER A 125 -8.19 -4.47 14.53
N VAL A 126 -8.38 -4.82 13.24
CA VAL A 126 -8.99 -6.08 12.83
C VAL A 126 -8.05 -7.26 13.15
N GLU A 127 -6.76 -7.15 12.83
CA GLU A 127 -5.75 -8.17 13.15
C GLU A 127 -5.59 -8.36 14.66
N GLN A 128 -5.49 -7.25 15.42
CA GLN A 128 -5.42 -7.29 16.88
C GLN A 128 -6.64 -7.95 17.52
N ALA A 129 -7.80 -7.89 16.86
CA ALA A 129 -9.01 -8.52 17.36
C ALA A 129 -8.99 -10.06 17.24
N LYS A 130 -8.02 -10.67 16.52
CA LYS A 130 -7.80 -12.13 16.45
C LYS A 130 -9.09 -12.96 16.27
N GLY A 131 -9.95 -12.54 15.34
CA GLY A 131 -11.23 -13.19 15.06
C GLY A 131 -12.40 -12.76 15.94
N SER A 132 -12.17 -11.94 16.97
CA SER A 132 -13.22 -11.23 17.69
C SER A 132 -13.67 -10.00 16.91
N ARG A 133 -14.87 -9.48 17.21
CA ARG A 133 -15.32 -8.20 16.64
C ARG A 133 -14.38 -7.08 17.13
N PRO A 134 -13.69 -6.35 16.23
CA PRO A 134 -12.84 -5.24 16.63
C PRO A 134 -13.69 -4.18 17.32
N LYS A 135 -13.19 -3.64 18.44
CA LYS A 135 -13.80 -2.52 19.14
C LYS A 135 -13.57 -1.24 18.34
N HIS A 136 -14.30 -1.09 17.25
CA HIS A 136 -14.38 0.14 16.51
C HIS A 136 -15.40 1.07 17.18
N ASN A 137 -15.20 2.38 17.07
CA ASN A 137 -16.28 3.32 17.39
C ASN A 137 -17.45 3.10 16.41
N MET A 138 -18.67 3.43 16.82
CA MET A 138 -19.87 3.18 16.01
C MET A 138 -19.77 3.86 14.63
N GLN A 139 -19.17 5.04 14.57
CA GLN A 139 -18.91 5.77 13.32
C GLN A 139 -18.08 4.95 12.32
N THR A 140 -17.02 4.30 12.78
CA THR A 140 -16.14 3.46 11.95
C THR A 140 -16.86 2.25 11.36
N HIS A 141 -17.91 1.74 12.02
CA HIS A 141 -18.75 0.68 11.45
C HIS A 141 -19.59 1.16 10.25
N TYR A 142 -19.91 2.45 10.18
CA TYR A 142 -20.68 3.06 9.09
C TYR A 142 -19.80 3.77 8.05
N THR A 143 -18.52 4.04 8.34
CA THR A 143 -17.60 4.65 7.38
C THR A 143 -17.25 3.65 6.28
N ASP A 144 -17.80 3.87 5.09
CA ASP A 144 -17.50 3.13 3.87
C ASP A 144 -16.21 3.64 3.20
N ALA A 145 -15.77 2.93 2.15
CA ALA A 145 -14.60 3.30 1.36
C ALA A 145 -14.69 4.72 0.79
N ARG A 146 -15.90 5.15 0.41
CA ARG A 146 -16.14 6.48 -0.17
C ARG A 146 -16.00 7.59 0.86
N ALA A 147 -16.46 7.40 2.09
CA ALA A 147 -16.28 8.33 3.20
C ALA A 147 -14.81 8.41 3.65
N LEU A 148 -14.03 7.33 3.48
CA LEU A 148 -12.59 7.34 3.72
C LEU A 148 -11.77 7.94 2.57
N ALA A 149 -12.34 8.10 1.37
CA ALA A 149 -11.59 8.55 0.19
C ALA A 149 -10.79 9.85 0.39
N PRO A 150 -11.32 10.91 1.04
CA PRO A 150 -10.52 12.11 1.33
C PRO A 150 -9.31 11.82 2.23
N MET A 151 -9.48 10.91 3.19
CA MET A 151 -8.46 10.55 4.17
C MET A 151 -7.35 9.68 3.55
N THR A 152 -7.73 8.68 2.75
CA THR A 152 -6.79 7.81 2.04
C THR A 152 -6.04 8.59 0.96
N TRP A 153 -6.72 9.55 0.30
CA TRP A 153 -6.08 10.46 -0.64
C TRP A 153 -5.07 11.35 0.06
N ARG A 154 -5.46 11.99 1.18
CA ARG A 154 -4.55 12.87 1.94
C ARG A 154 -3.35 12.10 2.49
N TYR A 155 -3.57 10.92 3.04
CA TYR A 155 -2.51 10.06 3.54
C TYR A 155 -1.52 9.68 2.44
N SER A 156 -2.01 9.22 1.29
CA SER A 156 -1.14 8.86 0.15
C SER A 156 -0.46 10.06 -0.50
N HIS A 157 -1.12 11.21 -0.54
CA HIS A 157 -0.50 12.45 -1.02
C HIS A 157 0.69 12.86 -0.14
N MET A 158 0.63 12.61 1.17
CA MET A 158 1.65 13.07 2.12
C MET A 158 2.84 12.10 2.26
N LEU A 159 2.82 11.00 1.50
CA LEU A 159 3.96 10.10 1.36
C LEU A 159 5.03 10.68 0.45
#